data_AF-A0A2S2PT94-F1
#
_entry.id   AF-A0A2S2PT94-F1
#
_cell.length_a   1.000
_cell.length_b   1.000
_cell.length_c   1.000
_cell.angle_alpha   90.00
_cell.angle_beta   90.00
_cell.angle_gamma   90.00
#
_symmetry.space_group_name_H-M   'P 1'
#
loop_
_entity.id
_entity.type
_entity.pdbx_description
1 polymer ?
#
loop_
_entity_poly.entity_id
_entity_poly.type
_entity_poly.pdbx_seq_one_letter_code
_entity_poly.pdbx_strand_id
1 'polypeptide(L)'
;MNNPFSEVETESVEYVAGFIANKFCLKYPDLVQEKSSTQENVQWTQFISKGNLKIPSNNLLQAAKQIEIDFKELHGNFLNNEPNIFKKLTSTVMGKIKNIPVEVIQCFVRTRTYIRINNLNKDILNKQYTKTSKLK
;
A
#
# COMPACT_ATOMS: atom_id res chain seq x y z
N MET A 1 -0.64 -12.95 17.35
CA MET A 1 0.29 -11.88 16.91
C MET A 1 -0.49 -10.57 16.94
N ASN A 2 0.00 -9.56 17.66
CA ASN A 2 -0.66 -8.25 17.71
C ASN A 2 -0.58 -7.58 16.33
N ASN A 3 -1.70 -7.10 15.82
CA ASN A 3 -1.75 -6.31 14.59
C ASN A 3 -0.96 -5.00 14.81
N PRO A 4 0.14 -4.72 14.09
CA PRO A 4 0.90 -3.50 14.28
C PRO A 4 0.22 -2.27 13.65
N PHE A 5 -0.92 -2.48 12.99
CA PHE A 5 -1.69 -1.46 12.30
C PHE A 5 -2.84 -0.96 13.16
N SER A 6 -3.10 0.35 13.12
CA SER A 6 -4.40 0.88 13.53
C SER A 6 -5.52 0.40 12.60
N GLU A 7 -6.77 0.62 12.99
CA GLU A 7 -7.93 0.32 12.14
C GLU A 7 -7.86 1.06 10.80
N VAL A 8 -7.58 2.37 10.84
CA VAL A 8 -7.41 3.22 9.65
C VAL A 8 -6.26 2.75 8.76
N GLU A 9 -5.15 2.33 9.36
CA GLU A 9 -4.03 1.79 8.58
C GLU A 9 -4.37 0.45 7.95
N THR A 10 -5.18 -0.37 8.62
CA THR A 10 -5.67 -1.65 8.08
C THR A 10 -6.53 -1.41 6.85
N GLU A 11 -7.52 -0.51 6.94
CA GLU A 11 -8.38 -0.14 5.79
C GLU A 11 -7.58 0.49 4.65
N SER A 12 -6.57 1.32 4.97
CA SER A 12 -5.70 1.96 3.98
C SER A 12 -4.87 0.92 3.21
N VAL A 13 -4.31 -0.07 3.91
CA VAL A 13 -3.57 -1.16 3.28
C VAL A 13 -4.50 -2.03 2.42
N GLU A 14 -5.71 -2.32 2.90
CA GLU A 14 -6.73 -3.04 2.13
C GLU A 14 -7.11 -2.31 0.84
N TYR A 15 -7.28 -0.99 0.90
CA TYR A 15 -7.55 -0.15 -0.26
C TYR A 15 -6.42 -0.24 -1.29
N VAL A 16 -5.17 -0.06 -0.86
CA VAL A 16 -4.02 -0.15 -1.78
C VAL A 16 -3.91 -1.57 -2.35
N ALA A 17 -4.14 -2.60 -1.54
CA ALA A 17 -4.13 -3.99 -1.99
C ALA A 17 -5.22 -4.26 -3.03
N GLY A 18 -6.43 -3.72 -2.84
CA GLY A 18 -7.52 -3.86 -3.81
C GLY A 18 -7.27 -3.14 -5.13
N PHE A 19 -6.58 -1.99 -5.10
CA PHE A 19 -6.11 -1.30 -6.30
C PHE A 19 -5.11 -2.15 -7.08
N ILE A 20 -4.12 -2.73 -6.39
CA ILE A 20 -3.12 -3.60 -7.01
C ILE A 20 -3.77 -4.88 -7.53
N ALA A 21 -4.69 -5.50 -6.78
CA ALA A 21 -5.44 -6.66 -7.21
C ALA A 21 -6.20 -6.38 -8.51
N ASN A 22 -6.91 -5.24 -8.60
CA ASN A 22 -7.61 -4.85 -9.83
C ASN A 22 -6.65 -4.69 -11.01
N LYS A 23 -5.48 -4.08 -10.80
CA LYS A 23 -4.48 -3.87 -11.86
C LYS A 23 -3.93 -5.17 -12.45
N PHE A 24 -3.80 -6.21 -11.64
CA PHE A 24 -3.16 -7.46 -12.03
C PHE A 24 -4.13 -8.64 -12.20
N CYS A 25 -5.43 -8.48 -11.94
CA CYS A 25 -6.39 -9.58 -11.89
C CYS A 25 -6.51 -10.40 -13.19
N LEU A 26 -6.30 -9.78 -14.36
CA LEU A 26 -6.32 -10.50 -15.63
C LEU A 26 -5.12 -11.44 -15.82
N LYS A 27 -3.95 -11.06 -15.27
CA LYS A 27 -2.71 -11.84 -15.38
C LYS A 27 -2.56 -12.83 -14.23
N TYR A 28 -3.03 -12.46 -13.06
CA TYR A 28 -2.96 -13.26 -11.83
C TYR A 28 -4.33 -13.25 -11.12
N PRO A 29 -5.28 -14.09 -11.55
CA PRO A 29 -6.61 -14.15 -10.97
C PRO A 29 -6.61 -14.45 -9.46
N ASP A 30 -5.67 -15.29 -9.00
CA ASP A 30 -5.50 -15.70 -7.59
C ASP A 30 -5.15 -14.54 -6.63
N LEU A 31 -4.85 -13.36 -7.16
CA LEU A 31 -4.66 -12.14 -6.38
C LEU A 31 -5.98 -11.53 -5.88
N VAL A 32 -7.11 -11.99 -6.41
CA VAL A 32 -8.45 -11.54 -6.05
C VAL A 32 -9.11 -12.62 -5.20
N GLN A 33 -9.83 -12.22 -4.16
CA GLN A 33 -10.66 -13.16 -3.41
C GLN A 33 -11.86 -13.58 -4.28
N GLU A 34 -12.10 -14.89 -4.40
CA GLU A 34 -13.32 -15.38 -5.02
C GLU A 34 -14.54 -14.85 -4.25
N LYS A 35 -15.54 -14.36 -4.97
CA LYS A 35 -16.80 -13.94 -4.36
C LYS A 35 -17.50 -15.20 -3.83
N SER A 36 -17.37 -15.50 -2.54
CA SER A 36 -18.29 -16.44 -1.91
C SER A 36 -19.68 -15.79 -1.90
N SER A 37 -20.69 -16.56 -2.29
CA SER A 37 -22.09 -16.13 -2.41
C SER A 37 -22.76 -15.76 -1.07
N THR A 38 -22.00 -15.58 0.00
CA THR A 38 -22.50 -15.47 1.38
C THR A 38 -21.80 -14.41 2.25
N GLN A 39 -20.89 -13.58 1.71
CA GLN A 39 -20.25 -12.53 2.51
C GLN A 39 -21.14 -11.27 2.61
N GLU A 40 -21.97 -11.24 3.66
CA GLU A 40 -22.80 -10.07 4.06
C GLU A 40 -21.97 -8.87 4.60
N ASN A 41 -20.65 -9.00 4.72
CA ASN A 41 -19.79 -7.93 5.19
C ASN A 41 -19.27 -7.10 4.02
N VAL A 42 -20.03 -6.06 3.66
CA VAL A 42 -19.64 -5.05 2.67
C VAL A 42 -18.43 -4.29 3.21
N GLN A 43 -17.22 -4.69 2.83
CA GLN A 43 -16.01 -3.94 3.15
C GLN A 43 -16.11 -2.52 2.56
N TRP A 44 -15.63 -1.50 3.28
CA TRP A 44 -15.62 -0.09 2.85
C TRP A 44 -15.07 0.12 1.43
N THR A 45 -14.12 -0.73 1.01
CA THR A 45 -13.55 -0.77 -0.33
C THR A 45 -14.61 -1.04 -1.43
N GLN A 46 -15.64 -1.83 -1.16
CA GLN A 46 -16.77 -2.02 -2.08
C GLN A 46 -17.62 -0.75 -2.22
N PHE A 47 -17.78 0.02 -1.15
CA PHE A 47 -18.58 1.24 -1.12
C PHE A 47 -17.95 2.38 -1.95
N ILE A 48 -16.62 2.55 -1.88
CA ILE A 48 -15.92 3.65 -2.57
C ILE A 48 -15.56 3.32 -4.02
N SER A 49 -15.35 2.04 -4.36
CA SER A 49 -14.63 1.69 -5.58
C SER A 49 -15.38 1.91 -6.89
N LYS A 50 -16.72 1.93 -6.89
CA LYS A 50 -17.56 1.93 -8.12
C LYS A 50 -17.06 0.94 -9.20
N GLY A 51 -16.48 -0.19 -8.80
CA GLY A 51 -15.94 -1.22 -9.71
C GLY A 51 -14.43 -1.14 -10.01
N ASN A 52 -13.72 -0.11 -9.53
CA ASN A 52 -12.28 0.10 -9.79
C ASN A 52 -11.34 -0.54 -8.76
N LEU A 53 -11.87 -1.19 -7.72
CA LEU A 53 -11.10 -2.02 -6.79
C LEU A 53 -11.65 -3.45 -6.78
N LYS A 54 -10.74 -4.40 -6.58
CA LYS A 54 -11.08 -5.80 -6.30
C LYS A 54 -10.84 -6.09 -4.82
N ILE A 55 -11.52 -7.10 -4.29
CA ILE A 55 -11.19 -7.62 -2.96
C ILE A 55 -9.89 -8.41 -3.11
N PRO A 56 -8.80 -8.02 -2.42
CA PRO A 56 -7.54 -8.75 -2.52
C PRO A 56 -7.68 -10.13 -1.89
N SER A 57 -6.98 -11.14 -2.42
CA SER A 57 -6.87 -12.43 -1.76
C SER A 57 -6.12 -12.29 -0.43
N ASN A 58 -6.32 -13.24 0.50
CA ASN A 58 -5.65 -13.18 1.80
C ASN A 58 -4.13 -13.14 1.65
N ASN A 59 -3.56 -13.89 0.70
CA ASN A 59 -2.12 -13.88 0.42
C ASN A 59 -1.64 -12.49 -0.02
N LEU A 60 -2.39 -11.83 -0.90
CA LEU A 60 -2.06 -10.47 -1.33
C LEU A 60 -2.17 -9.45 -0.18
N LEU A 61 -3.19 -9.59 0.67
CA LEU A 61 -3.37 -8.70 1.80
C LEU A 61 -2.27 -8.87 2.86
N GLN A 62 -1.89 -10.11 3.19
CA GLN A 62 -0.75 -10.37 4.07
C GLN A 62 0.54 -9.80 3.48
N ALA A 63 0.72 -9.94 2.16
CA ALA A 63 1.85 -9.37 1.46
C ALA A 63 1.89 -7.85 1.56
N ALA A 64 0.75 -7.18 1.36
CA ALA A 64 0.64 -5.72 1.49
C ALA A 64 0.97 -5.24 2.90
N LYS A 65 0.50 -5.96 3.94
CA LYS A 65 0.83 -5.68 5.34
C LYS A 65 2.33 -5.82 5.61
N GLN A 66 2.96 -6.89 5.14
CA GLN A 66 4.40 -7.08 5.31
C GLN A 66 5.21 -6.00 4.57
N ILE A 67 4.77 -5.60 3.37
CA ILE A 67 5.39 -4.49 2.62
C ILE A 67 5.32 -3.18 3.41
N GLU A 68 4.20 -2.86 4.06
CA GLU A 68 4.09 -1.63 4.83
C GLU A 68 4.98 -1.65 6.08
N ILE A 69 5.11 -2.80 6.75
CA ILE A 69 6.05 -2.97 7.86
C ILE A 69 7.48 -2.69 7.39
N ASP A 70 7.92 -3.37 6.33
CA ASP A 70 9.28 -3.24 5.80
C ASP A 70 9.54 -1.83 5.23
N PHE A 71 8.51 -1.20 4.65
CA PHE A 71 8.60 0.18 4.16
C PHE A 71 8.79 1.17 5.30
N LYS A 72 8.03 1.04 6.40
CA LYS A 72 8.16 1.88 7.59
C LYS A 72 9.51 1.68 8.26
N GLU A 73 9.99 0.45 8.37
CA GLU A 73 11.31 0.14 8.93
C GLU A 73 12.43 0.77 8.11
N LEU A 74 12.36 0.67 6.77
CA LEU A 74 13.40 1.18 5.88
C LEU A 74 13.44 2.71 5.76
N HIS A 75 12.27 3.35 5.71
CA HIS A 75 12.14 4.78 5.42
C HIS A 75 11.85 5.65 6.65
N GLY A 76 11.30 5.08 7.72
CA GLY A 76 10.78 5.83 8.86
C GLY A 76 9.77 6.91 8.43
N ASN A 77 9.96 8.12 8.96
CA ASN A 77 9.11 9.28 8.66
C ASN A 77 9.45 10.00 7.34
N PHE A 78 10.59 9.70 6.73
CA PHE A 78 11.08 10.39 5.52
C PHE A 78 11.25 9.40 4.36
N LEU A 79 12.03 9.76 3.35
CA LEU A 79 12.50 8.78 2.36
C LEU A 79 13.99 8.59 2.55
N ASN A 80 14.38 7.37 2.93
CA ASN A 80 15.75 6.90 2.81
C ASN A 80 16.29 7.19 1.39
N ASN A 81 17.45 7.85 1.32
CA ASN A 81 18.09 8.34 0.11
C ASN A 81 19.24 7.43 -0.37
N GLU A 82 19.39 6.24 0.21
CA GLU A 82 20.35 5.25 -0.27
C GLU A 82 20.07 4.87 -1.73
N PRO A 83 21.13 4.64 -2.53
CA PRO A 83 20.98 4.14 -3.89
C PRO A 83 20.18 2.83 -3.96
N ASN A 84 19.37 2.68 -5.00
CA ASN A 84 18.62 1.45 -5.29
C ASN A 84 17.59 1.05 -4.20
N ILE A 85 17.03 2.00 -3.46
CA ILE A 85 16.11 1.73 -2.34
C ILE A 85 14.92 0.86 -2.73
N PHE A 86 14.37 1.03 -3.93
CA PHE A 86 13.28 0.19 -4.46
C PHE A 86 13.69 -1.27 -4.60
N LYS A 87 14.91 -1.53 -5.11
CA LYS A 87 15.46 -2.89 -5.25
C LYS A 87 15.73 -3.50 -3.89
N LYS A 88 16.29 -2.72 -2.94
CA LYS A 88 16.55 -3.15 -1.57
C LYS A 88 15.25 -3.57 -0.89
N LEU A 89 14.24 -2.71 -0.89
CA LEU A 89 12.94 -3.02 -0.29
C LEU A 89 12.27 -4.23 -0.95
N THR A 90 12.26 -4.30 -2.29
CA THR A 90 11.69 -5.44 -3.02
C THR A 90 12.37 -6.75 -2.62
N SER A 91 13.71 -6.75 -2.50
CA SER A 91 14.47 -7.95 -2.15
C SER A 91 14.21 -8.37 -0.70
N THR A 92 14.17 -7.42 0.24
CA THR A 92 13.82 -7.67 1.64
C THR A 92 12.45 -8.33 1.76
N VAL A 93 11.46 -7.77 1.07
CA VAL A 93 10.08 -8.24 1.08
C VAL A 93 9.96 -9.63 0.46
N MET A 94 10.62 -9.87 -0.68
CA MET A 94 10.64 -11.18 -1.34
C MET A 94 11.27 -12.29 -0.48
N GLY A 95 12.17 -11.94 0.45
CA GLY A 95 12.70 -12.89 1.42
C GLY A 95 11.68 -13.36 2.45
N LYS A 96 10.61 -12.59 2.67
CA LYS A 96 9.58 -12.84 3.71
C LYS A 96 8.27 -13.36 3.12
N ILE A 97 7.92 -12.94 1.92
CA ILE A 97 6.64 -13.27 1.26
C ILE A 97 6.89 -14.32 0.18
N LYS A 98 6.08 -15.37 0.19
CA LYS A 98 6.05 -16.39 -0.86
C LYS A 98 4.83 -16.20 -1.76
N ASN A 99 4.91 -16.72 -2.99
CA ASN A 99 3.78 -16.84 -3.92
C ASN A 99 3.14 -15.54 -4.41
N ILE A 100 3.83 -14.40 -4.31
CA ILE A 100 3.43 -13.14 -4.96
C ILE A 100 4.43 -12.82 -6.06
N PRO A 101 3.99 -12.59 -7.31
CA PRO A 101 4.89 -12.23 -8.41
C PRO A 101 5.69 -10.97 -8.10
N VAL A 102 6.97 -10.96 -8.49
CA VAL A 102 7.88 -9.84 -8.21
C VAL A 102 7.37 -8.50 -8.75
N GLU A 103 6.74 -8.48 -9.92
CA GLU A 103 6.19 -7.26 -10.53
C GLU A 103 5.04 -6.66 -9.71
N VAL A 104 4.28 -7.49 -8.99
CA VAL A 104 3.21 -7.08 -8.08
C VAL A 104 3.82 -6.43 -6.85
N ILE A 105 4.84 -7.05 -6.24
CA ILE A 105 5.60 -6.48 -5.12
C ILE A 105 6.22 -5.13 -5.51
N GLN A 106 6.89 -5.07 -6.66
CA GLN A 106 7.47 -3.84 -7.19
C GLN A 106 6.40 -2.77 -7.44
N CYS A 107 5.18 -3.16 -7.82
CA CYS A 107 4.08 -2.22 -7.98
C CYS A 107 3.64 -1.64 -6.63
N PHE A 108 3.53 -2.45 -5.58
CA PHE A 108 3.26 -1.95 -4.23
C PHE A 108 4.32 -0.96 -3.75
N VAL A 109 5.60 -1.35 -3.84
CA VAL A 109 6.72 -0.51 -3.41
C VAL A 109 6.68 0.84 -4.13
N ARG A 110 6.44 0.85 -5.44
CA ARG A 110 6.27 2.08 -6.23
C ARG A 110 5.09 2.91 -5.74
N THR A 111 3.90 2.33 -5.70
CA THR A 111 2.67 3.01 -5.26
C THR A 111 2.86 3.65 -3.89
N ARG A 112 3.39 2.91 -2.91
CA ARG A 112 3.59 3.40 -1.55
C ARG A 112 4.63 4.53 -1.47
N THR A 113 5.69 4.44 -2.26
CA THR A 113 6.71 5.48 -2.36
C THR A 113 6.12 6.76 -2.94
N TYR A 114 5.33 6.68 -4.02
CA TYR A 114 4.64 7.84 -4.59
C TYR A 114 3.68 8.49 -3.60
N ILE A 115 2.92 7.70 -2.84
CA ILE A 115 2.06 8.21 -1.77
C ILE A 115 2.88 8.98 -0.73
N ARG A 116 4.03 8.44 -0.29
CA ARG A 116 4.94 9.13 0.65
C ARG A 116 5.47 10.45 0.08
N ILE A 117 5.93 10.46 -1.17
CA ILE A 117 6.41 11.67 -1.86
C ILE A 117 5.30 12.72 -1.89
N ASN A 118 4.10 12.34 -2.29
CA ASN A 118 2.96 13.25 -2.37
C ASN A 118 2.62 13.86 -1.00
N ASN A 119 2.67 13.07 0.07
CA ASN A 119 2.42 13.57 1.42
C ASN A 119 3.52 14.53 1.88
N LEU A 120 4.80 14.18 1.67
CA LEU A 120 5.93 15.05 2.02
C LEU A 120 5.87 16.38 1.25
N ASN A 121 5.50 16.35 -0.03
CA ASN A 121 5.35 17.57 -0.84
C ASN A 121 4.22 18.46 -0.32
N LYS A 122 3.08 17.89 0.08
CA LYS A 122 1.99 18.65 0.72
C LYS A 122 2.43 19.28 2.03
N ASP A 123 3.19 18.57 2.86
CA ASP A 123 3.71 19.10 4.12
C ASP A 123 4.67 20.28 3.90
N ILE A 124 5.52 20.21 2.87
CA ILE A 124 6.42 21.31 2.50
C ILE A 124 5.61 22.54 2.08
N LEU A 125 4.61 22.38 1.23
CA LEU A 125 3.74 23.47 0.77
C LEU A 125 2.99 24.13 1.93
N ASN A 126 2.42 23.33 2.83
CA ASN A 126 1.70 23.84 4.00
C ASN A 126 2.63 24.63 4.95
N LYS A 127 3.88 24.16 5.14
CA LYS A 127 4.90 24.88 5.93
C LYS A 127 5.34 26.18 5.28
N GLN A 128 5.41 26.25 3.95
CA GLN A 128 5.70 27.48 3.24
C GLN A 128 4.56 28.50 3.38
N TYR A 129 3.31 28.06 3.20
CA TYR A 129 2.14 28.93 3.33
C TYR A 129 2.04 29.56 4.73
N THR A 130 2.23 28.74 5.78
CA THR A 130 2.18 29.20 7.18
C THR A 130 3.34 30.13 7.57
N LYS A 131 4.50 30.06 6.91
CA LYS A 131 5.58 31.04 7.11
C LYS A 131 5.24 32.37 6.47
N THR A 132 4.74 32.36 5.23
CA THR A 132 4.37 33.58 4.50
C THR A 132 3.22 34.34 5.16
N SER A 133 2.26 33.65 5.78
CA SER A 133 1.16 34.30 6.51
C SER A 133 1.53 34.88 7.87
N LYS A 134 2.66 34.47 8.47
CA LYS A 134 3.19 35.05 9.72
C LYS A 134 4.10 36.27 9.49
N LEU A 135 4.48 36.53 8.24
CA LEU A 135 5.34 37.65 7.83
C LEU A 135 4.53 38.84 7.28
N LYS A 136 3.20 38.74 7.30
CA LYS A 136 2.24 39.82 6.96
C LYS A 136 1.53 40.26 8.23
#